data_AF-A0A9E2U4S8-F1
#
_entry.id   AF-A0A9E2U4S8-F1
#
_cell.length_a   1.000
_cell.length_b   1.000
_cell.length_c   1.000
_cell.angle_alpha   90.00
_cell.angle_beta   90.00
_cell.angle_gamma   90.00
#
_symmetry.space_group_name_H-M   'P 1'
#
loop_
_entity.id
_entity.type
_entity.pdbx_description
1 polymer ?
#
loop_
_entity_poly.entity_id
_entity_poly.type
_entity_poly.pdbx_seq_one_letter_code
_entity_poly.pdbx_strand_id
1 'polypeptide(L)'
;MRGWRGPGWSVRCDTGNAKLQNAGFAGQRLATTPGLEQAVPAPQFTLNALAPALYNSNAQFLSSGGSKTLEGSPLVRLGWASQLFSTPIRISGAASMETERFVNAPGAAIDYIRTSARAQYTKPQDDQDFSPYLSYIPRLDFDPTFANNFATRQDINVGVDKVFNFDGAFNRLPLSPDTSSEAVWSFGFNIGAQQRFRDPSPQSHAFFFTPSRVIRHFRAVERQLQQCDNAPLVRDDRRRKPAQSDLGTHWCRRIRDPGRIPRWSGSGATVGSTGDRLCCRVGMELVEHLRARIHPMAGRSCFKTGWRF
;
A
#
# COMPACT_ATOMS: atom_id res chain seq x y z
N MET A 1 19.55 2.42 58.83
CA MET A 1 18.80 1.49 57.94
C MET A 1 18.69 2.15 56.57
N ARG A 2 19.43 1.67 55.56
CA ARG A 2 19.44 2.21 54.20
C ARG A 2 18.50 1.37 53.34
N GLY A 3 17.43 1.98 52.84
CA GLY A 3 16.48 1.34 51.93
C GLY A 3 17.06 1.23 50.52
N TRP A 4 17.32 0.01 50.09
CA TRP A 4 17.61 -0.35 48.70
C TRP A 4 16.33 -0.15 47.88
N ARG A 5 16.34 0.75 46.88
CA ARG A 5 15.32 0.80 45.83
C ARG A 5 15.90 0.08 44.60
N GLY A 6 15.35 -1.09 44.30
CA GLY A 6 15.71 -1.86 43.11
C GLY A 6 15.28 -1.17 41.81
N PRO A 7 15.83 -1.59 40.65
CA PRO A 7 15.46 -1.04 39.35
C PRO A 7 14.03 -1.42 39.01
N GLY A 8 13.11 -0.45 39.12
CA GLY A 8 11.75 -0.59 38.65
C GLY A 8 11.72 -0.55 37.13
N TRP A 9 11.44 -1.69 36.50
CA TRP A 9 11.01 -1.75 35.12
C TRP A 9 9.59 -1.18 35.04
N SER A 10 9.44 0.05 34.53
CA SER A 10 8.12 0.59 34.22
C SER A 10 7.74 0.18 32.80
N VAL A 11 6.74 -0.69 32.68
CA VAL A 11 6.03 -0.90 31.41
C VAL A 11 5.01 0.23 31.30
N ARG A 12 5.39 1.31 30.62
CA ARG A 12 4.45 2.39 30.30
C ARG A 12 3.63 1.97 29.09
N CYS A 13 2.43 1.47 29.34
CA CYS A 13 1.41 1.32 28.31
C CYS A 13 0.82 2.72 28.03
N ASP A 14 1.39 3.43 27.06
CA ASP A 14 0.76 4.65 26.52
C ASP A 14 -0.48 4.27 25.71
N THR A 15 -1.62 4.15 26.39
CA THR A 15 -2.95 4.00 25.78
C THR A 15 -3.56 5.38 25.50
N GLY A 16 -2.82 6.23 24.80
CA GLY A 16 -3.25 7.58 24.44
C GLY A 16 -3.35 7.73 22.94
N ASN A 17 -4.57 7.68 22.42
CA ASN A 17 -4.99 8.07 21.07
C ASN A 17 -3.91 7.91 19.99
N ALA A 18 -4.01 6.79 19.27
CA ALA A 18 -3.54 6.70 17.90
C ALA A 18 -4.24 7.80 17.09
N LYS A 19 -3.69 9.02 17.15
CA LYS A 19 -3.59 9.87 15.99
C LYS A 19 -3.25 8.89 14.88
N LEU A 20 -3.97 8.98 13.77
CA LEU A 20 -3.31 8.83 12.50
C LEU A 20 -2.09 9.75 12.61
N GLN A 21 -0.99 9.20 13.16
CA GLN A 21 0.32 9.42 12.66
C GLN A 21 0.07 9.22 11.19
N ASN A 22 -0.15 10.35 10.53
CA ASN A 22 0.00 10.46 9.11
C ASN A 22 1.18 9.57 8.83
N ALA A 23 0.91 8.57 8.02
CA ALA A 23 1.82 7.51 7.73
C ALA A 23 2.99 8.05 6.89
N GLY A 24 3.62 9.15 7.32
CA GLY A 24 5.03 9.52 7.21
C GLY A 24 5.95 8.47 7.84
N PHE A 25 5.59 7.21 7.64
CA PHE A 25 6.42 6.03 7.51
C PHE A 25 7.34 6.16 6.27
N ALA A 26 8.05 7.28 6.14
CA ALA A 26 8.97 7.53 5.04
C ALA A 26 10.28 6.70 5.14
N GLY A 27 10.39 5.77 6.10
CA GLY A 27 11.49 4.80 6.15
C GLY A 27 11.15 3.40 6.70
N GLN A 28 9.95 3.16 7.26
CA GLN A 28 9.59 1.87 7.88
C GLN A 28 8.32 1.17 7.32
N ARG A 29 7.48 1.81 6.49
CA ARG A 29 6.44 1.07 5.70
C ARG A 29 6.91 0.73 4.28
N LEU A 30 8.21 0.57 4.12
CA LEU A 30 8.79 -0.16 3.00
C LEU A 30 8.93 -1.65 3.34
N ALA A 31 8.16 -2.17 4.29
CA ALA A 31 7.92 -3.61 4.39
C ALA A 31 7.13 -4.02 3.14
N THR A 32 7.87 -4.21 2.05
CA THR A 32 7.46 -4.86 0.80
C THR A 32 6.43 -4.11 -0.05
N THR A 33 6.62 -2.80 -0.24
CA THR A 33 6.04 -2.18 -1.45
C THR A 33 6.69 -2.88 -2.63
N PRO A 34 5.93 -3.55 -3.51
CA PRO A 34 6.54 -4.33 -4.57
C PRO A 34 7.51 -3.50 -5.41
N GLY A 35 8.69 -4.04 -5.66
CA GLY A 35 9.74 -3.37 -6.45
C GLY A 35 10.81 -2.66 -5.62
N LEU A 36 10.79 -2.80 -4.29
CA LEU A 36 11.94 -2.40 -3.46
C LEU A 36 13.12 -3.35 -3.60
N GLU A 37 12.79 -4.64 -3.75
CA GLU A 37 13.73 -5.75 -3.94
C GLU A 37 14.29 -5.78 -5.38
N GLN A 38 13.67 -5.04 -6.30
CA GLN A 38 14.10 -4.94 -7.69
C GLN A 38 15.32 -4.04 -7.84
N ALA A 39 16.21 -4.44 -8.74
CA ALA A 39 17.30 -3.61 -9.21
C ALA A 39 16.77 -2.35 -9.90
N VAL A 40 17.51 -1.25 -9.80
CA VAL A 40 17.16 0.03 -10.45
C VAL A 40 18.33 0.45 -11.36
N PRO A 41 18.40 -0.11 -12.60
CA PRO A 41 19.56 0.04 -13.47
C PRO A 41 19.82 1.49 -13.90
N ALA A 42 18.74 2.27 -14.03
CA ALA A 42 18.81 3.69 -14.33
C ALA A 42 18.34 4.50 -13.12
N PRO A 43 19.03 5.61 -12.76
CA PRO A 43 18.58 6.49 -11.70
C PRO A 43 17.11 6.92 -11.88
N GLN A 44 16.32 6.80 -10.83
CA GLN A 44 14.93 7.22 -10.78
C GLN A 44 14.77 8.40 -9.83
N PHE A 45 13.95 9.37 -10.23
CA PHE A 45 13.59 10.52 -9.41
C PHE A 45 12.08 10.57 -9.22
N THR A 46 11.65 10.95 -8.03
CA THR A 46 10.22 11.09 -7.71
C THR A 46 9.99 12.40 -6.99
N LEU A 47 8.99 13.16 -7.43
CA LEU A 47 8.48 14.34 -6.71
C LEU A 47 7.04 14.05 -6.29
N ASN A 48 6.76 14.17 -5.00
CA ASN A 48 5.41 14.06 -4.45
C ASN A 48 5.08 15.35 -3.71
N ALA A 49 3.93 15.95 -4.01
CA ALA A 49 3.37 17.07 -3.28
C ALA A 49 1.96 16.69 -2.82
N LEU A 50 1.73 16.76 -1.51
CA LEU A 50 0.45 16.43 -0.88
C LEU A 50 0.03 17.60 0.00
N ALA A 51 -1.26 17.91 0.05
CA ALA A 51 -1.82 18.94 0.92
C ALA A 51 -3.04 18.40 1.67
N PRO A 52 -2.87 17.40 2.54
CA PRO A 52 -3.98 16.85 3.31
C PRO A 52 -4.55 17.89 4.28
N ALA A 53 -5.86 17.86 4.42
CA ALA A 53 -6.59 18.55 5.49
C ALA A 53 -7.37 17.50 6.28
N LEU A 54 -7.27 17.55 7.61
CA LEU A 54 -7.89 16.58 8.51
C LEU A 54 -8.39 17.27 9.78
N TYR A 55 -9.38 16.67 10.45
CA TYR A 55 -9.87 17.17 11.73
C TYR A 55 -9.14 16.46 12.87
N ASN A 56 -8.43 17.23 13.69
CA ASN A 56 -7.65 16.73 14.81
C ASN A 56 -8.38 17.05 16.12
N SER A 57 -8.64 16.03 16.94
CA SER A 57 -9.35 16.18 18.22
C SER A 57 -8.46 16.64 19.38
N ASN A 58 -7.14 16.71 19.18
CA ASN A 58 -6.16 17.07 20.19
C ASN A 58 -4.88 17.62 19.54
N ALA A 59 -4.93 18.89 19.10
CA ALA A 59 -3.81 19.54 18.42
C ALA A 59 -2.53 19.58 19.29
N GLN A 60 -2.67 19.80 20.59
CA GLN A 60 -1.56 19.96 21.54
C GLN A 60 -1.06 18.64 22.16
N PHE A 61 -1.61 17.49 21.75
CA PHE A 61 -1.26 16.17 22.33
C PHE A 61 -1.39 16.08 23.86
N LEU A 62 -2.34 16.81 24.45
CA LEU A 62 -2.58 16.80 25.90
C LEU A 62 -3.24 15.49 26.34
N SER A 63 -3.02 15.06 27.59
CA SER A 63 -3.65 13.86 28.14
C SER A 63 -5.18 13.94 28.18
N SER A 64 -5.74 15.14 28.29
CA SER A 64 -7.17 15.44 28.16
C SER A 64 -7.37 16.91 27.80
N GLY A 65 -8.56 17.28 27.30
CA GLY A 65 -8.94 18.68 27.06
C GLY A 65 -8.22 19.38 25.91
N GLY A 66 -7.58 18.65 24.99
CA GLY A 66 -6.94 19.22 23.81
C GLY A 66 -7.93 19.96 22.88
N SER A 67 -7.43 20.97 22.18
CA SER A 67 -8.23 21.71 21.21
C SER A 67 -8.56 20.83 20.01
N LYS A 68 -9.85 20.72 19.70
CA LYS A 68 -10.32 20.14 18.45
C LYS A 68 -10.23 21.19 17.35
N THR A 69 -9.61 20.85 16.24
CA THR A 69 -9.37 21.83 15.17
C THR A 69 -9.11 21.18 13.83
N LEU A 70 -9.31 21.96 12.77
CA LEU A 70 -8.84 21.60 11.43
C LEU A 70 -7.32 21.73 11.39
N GLU A 71 -6.67 20.70 10.88
CA GLU A 71 -5.24 20.58 10.64
C GLU A 71 -5.00 20.54 9.13
N GLY A 72 -4.10 21.37 8.64
CA GLY A 72 -3.55 21.28 7.29
C GLY A 72 -2.08 20.90 7.35
N SER A 73 -1.68 19.87 6.60
CA SER A 73 -0.32 19.30 6.70
C SER A 73 0.34 19.15 5.32
N PRO A 74 0.56 20.24 4.57
CA PRO A 74 1.28 20.18 3.30
C PRO A 74 2.64 19.51 3.44
N LEU A 75 2.93 18.61 2.50
CA LEU A 75 4.13 17.78 2.43
C LEU A 75 4.67 17.83 1.00
N VAL A 76 5.94 18.19 0.86
CA VAL A 76 6.70 18.02 -0.40
C VAL A 76 7.80 17.01 -0.16
N ARG A 77 7.98 16.06 -1.08
CA ARG A 77 9.00 15.02 -1.01
C ARG A 77 9.69 14.82 -2.35
N LEU A 78 11.01 14.94 -2.34
CA LEU A 78 11.90 14.51 -3.41
C LEU A 78 12.53 13.16 -3.03
N GLY A 79 12.55 12.24 -3.99
CA GLY A 79 13.14 10.93 -3.85
C GLY A 79 14.08 10.63 -5.01
N TRP A 80 15.10 9.83 -4.72
CA TRP A 80 16.07 9.34 -5.68
C TRP A 80 16.41 7.88 -5.37
N ALA A 81 16.59 7.05 -6.40
CA ALA A 81 17.10 5.70 -6.26
C ALA A 81 17.96 5.31 -7.45
N SER A 82 19.01 4.54 -7.21
CA SER A 82 19.91 4.04 -8.26
C SER A 82 20.65 2.79 -7.79
N GLN A 83 21.06 1.95 -8.73
CA GLN A 83 22.05 0.91 -8.47
C GLN A 83 23.43 1.54 -8.26
N LEU A 84 24.16 1.10 -7.24
CA LEU A 84 25.55 1.47 -7.05
C LEU A 84 26.41 0.74 -8.08
N PHE A 85 26.64 1.39 -9.22
CA PHE A 85 27.39 0.84 -10.35
C PHE A 85 26.80 -0.52 -10.80
N SER A 86 27.65 -1.52 -11.03
CA SER A 86 27.29 -2.91 -11.35
C SER A 86 27.12 -3.81 -10.11
N THR A 87 27.12 -3.24 -8.90
CA THR A 87 26.98 -4.03 -7.68
C THR A 87 25.52 -4.40 -7.43
N PRO A 88 25.23 -5.46 -6.66
CA PRO A 88 23.87 -5.76 -6.21
C PRO A 88 23.39 -4.81 -5.08
N ILE A 89 23.99 -3.63 -4.91
CA ILE A 89 23.56 -2.66 -3.90
C ILE A 89 22.74 -1.55 -4.56
N ARG A 90 21.48 -1.45 -4.14
CA ARG A 90 20.62 -0.31 -4.43
C ARG A 90 20.81 0.77 -3.38
N ILE A 91 21.04 2.00 -3.82
CA ILE A 91 21.04 3.18 -2.95
C ILE A 91 19.77 3.97 -3.22
N SER A 92 19.15 4.46 -2.17
CA SER A 92 18.02 5.37 -2.24
C SER A 92 18.16 6.52 -1.25
N GLY A 93 17.68 7.68 -1.67
CA GLY A 93 17.67 8.90 -0.90
C GLY A 93 16.30 9.57 -0.98
N ALA A 94 15.90 10.29 0.07
CA ALA A 94 14.76 11.19 -0.02
C ALA A 94 14.98 12.40 0.89
N ALA A 95 14.36 13.52 0.52
CA ALA A 95 14.23 14.71 1.34
C ALA A 95 12.77 15.14 1.30
N SER A 96 12.22 15.49 2.46
CA SER A 96 10.86 15.98 2.58
C SER A 96 10.74 17.11 3.57
N MET A 97 9.80 18.00 3.27
CA MET A 97 9.44 19.15 4.08
C MET A 97 7.94 19.05 4.35
N GLU A 98 7.55 19.15 5.61
CA GLU A 98 6.16 19.06 6.06
C GLU A 98 5.87 20.20 7.01
N THR A 99 4.66 20.74 6.92
CA THR A 99 4.23 21.90 7.70
C THR A 99 2.87 21.60 8.28
N GLU A 100 2.77 21.43 9.59
CA GLU A 100 1.49 21.23 10.30
C GLU A 100 0.92 22.59 10.73
N ARG A 101 -0.32 22.88 10.36
CA ARG A 101 -1.01 24.13 10.70
C ARG A 101 -2.37 23.83 11.28
N PHE A 102 -2.71 24.54 12.35
CA PHE A 102 -3.93 24.33 13.13
C PHE A 102 -4.73 25.62 13.22
N VAL A 103 -6.01 25.58 12.85
CA VAL A 103 -6.85 26.79 12.80
C VAL A 103 -7.11 27.38 14.19
N ASN A 104 -7.38 26.53 15.19
CA ASN A 104 -7.75 26.93 16.56
C ASN A 104 -6.65 26.63 17.60
N ALA A 105 -5.45 26.27 17.14
CA ALA A 105 -4.32 25.96 18.01
C ALA A 105 -2.99 26.34 17.34
N PRO A 106 -2.80 27.61 16.91
CA PRO A 106 -1.63 28.00 16.12
C PRO A 106 -0.30 27.75 16.86
N GLY A 107 -0.29 27.79 18.20
CA GLY A 107 0.89 27.45 19.00
C GLY A 107 1.27 25.96 19.01
N ALA A 108 0.46 25.09 18.41
CA ALA A 108 0.78 23.68 18.21
C ALA A 108 1.34 23.40 16.81
N ALA A 109 1.46 24.43 15.95
CA ALA A 109 2.01 24.26 14.62
C ALA A 109 3.49 23.89 14.69
N ILE A 110 3.92 22.98 13.82
CA ILE A 110 5.28 22.46 13.77
C ILE A 110 5.67 22.30 12.31
N ASP A 111 6.94 22.54 12.02
CA ASP A 111 7.56 22.27 10.73
C ASP A 111 8.59 21.16 10.84
N TYR A 112 8.67 20.32 9.80
CA TYR A 112 9.59 19.20 9.75
C TYR A 112 10.44 19.24 8.50
N ILE A 113 11.74 19.02 8.66
CA ILE A 113 12.61 18.57 7.58
C ILE A 113 13.01 17.14 7.88
N ARG A 114 12.81 16.24 6.93
CA ARG A 114 13.25 14.84 7.05
C ARG A 114 14.05 14.47 5.82
N THR A 115 15.20 13.85 6.02
CA THR A 115 15.90 13.17 4.93
C THR A 115 16.06 11.69 5.25
N SER A 116 16.38 10.91 4.24
CA SER A 116 16.67 9.49 4.41
C SER A 116 17.70 9.07 3.39
N ALA A 117 18.62 8.21 3.80
CA ALA A 117 19.49 7.46 2.93
C ALA A 117 19.37 5.97 3.28
N ARG A 118 19.37 5.10 2.27
CA ARG A 118 19.28 3.65 2.46
C ARG A 118 20.12 2.94 1.41
N ALA A 119 20.96 2.03 1.86
CA ALA A 119 21.66 1.06 1.05
C ALA A 119 21.04 -0.32 1.29
N GLN A 120 20.74 -1.05 0.22
CA GLN A 120 20.06 -2.33 0.30
C GLN A 120 20.65 -3.30 -0.71
N TYR A 121 20.90 -4.53 -0.28
CA TYR A 121 21.23 -5.60 -1.21
C TYR A 121 19.97 -6.06 -1.96
N THR A 122 20.09 -6.11 -3.29
CA THR A 122 19.07 -6.55 -4.24
C THR A 122 19.73 -7.55 -5.17
N LYS A 123 19.17 -8.75 -5.29
CA LYS A 123 19.68 -9.76 -6.22
C LYS A 123 18.98 -9.61 -7.56
N PRO A 124 19.68 -9.22 -8.64
CA PRO A 124 19.01 -8.89 -9.91
C PRO A 124 18.25 -10.06 -10.54
N GLN A 125 18.61 -11.30 -10.20
CA GLN A 125 17.99 -12.52 -10.74
C GLN A 125 16.85 -13.07 -9.87
N ASP A 126 16.59 -12.48 -8.70
CA ASP A 126 15.70 -13.04 -7.69
C ASP A 126 15.14 -11.92 -6.79
N ASP A 127 13.97 -11.41 -7.14
CA ASP A 127 13.25 -10.38 -6.37
C ASP A 127 12.58 -10.92 -5.08
N GLN A 128 12.74 -12.21 -4.80
CA GLN A 128 12.29 -12.86 -3.57
C GLN A 128 13.45 -13.16 -2.62
N ASP A 129 14.70 -12.79 -2.93
CA ASP A 129 15.83 -13.08 -2.05
C ASP A 129 15.78 -12.26 -0.74
N PHE A 130 16.63 -12.61 0.23
CA PHE A 130 16.84 -11.76 1.40
C PHE A 130 17.54 -10.47 0.98
N SER A 131 16.98 -9.34 1.40
CA SER A 131 17.48 -8.01 1.06
C SER A 131 17.90 -7.26 2.32
N PRO A 132 19.11 -7.56 2.87
CA PRO A 132 19.65 -6.80 3.99
C PRO A 132 19.82 -5.32 3.62
N TYR A 133 19.62 -4.45 4.59
CA TYR A 133 19.73 -3.01 4.41
C TYR A 133 20.33 -2.30 5.62
N LEU A 134 20.89 -1.14 5.33
CA LEU A 134 21.27 -0.10 6.28
C LEU A 134 20.55 1.19 5.88
N SER A 135 19.94 1.88 6.82
CA SER A 135 19.35 3.19 6.57
C SER A 135 19.65 4.21 7.66
N TYR A 136 19.74 5.47 7.25
CA TYR A 136 19.92 6.63 8.09
C TYR A 136 18.81 7.64 7.80
N ILE A 137 18.09 8.08 8.83
CA ILE A 137 16.90 8.93 8.70
C ILE A 137 17.00 10.07 9.72
N PRO A 138 17.65 11.19 9.37
CA PRO A 138 17.61 12.38 10.19
C PRO A 138 16.30 13.15 9.98
N ARG A 139 15.85 13.80 11.06
CA ARG A 139 14.68 14.66 11.11
C ARG A 139 14.99 15.85 12.02
N LEU A 140 14.57 17.03 11.57
CA LEU A 140 14.68 18.29 12.29
C LEU A 140 13.26 18.84 12.47
N ASP A 141 12.94 19.25 13.69
CA ASP A 141 11.63 19.78 14.08
C ASP A 141 11.81 21.25 14.44
N PHE A 142 11.00 22.10 13.82
CA PHE A 142 11.10 23.54 13.93
C PHE A 142 9.81 24.16 14.43
N ASP A 143 9.95 25.30 15.11
CA ASP A 143 8.85 26.25 15.27
C ASP A 143 8.28 26.63 13.89
N PRO A 144 7.01 27.08 13.84
CA PRO A 144 6.37 27.49 12.59
C PRO A 144 7.24 28.46 11.79
N THR A 145 7.19 28.30 10.47
CA THR A 145 8.02 29.00 9.47
C THR A 145 9.50 28.67 9.52
N PHE A 146 9.86 27.49 10.04
CA PHE A 146 11.24 27.01 10.18
C PHE A 146 12.13 27.94 11.03
N ALA A 147 11.52 28.66 11.98
CA ALA A 147 12.19 29.74 12.71
C ALA A 147 13.29 29.24 13.65
N ASN A 148 12.98 28.26 14.51
CA ASN A 148 13.93 27.70 15.47
C ASN A 148 13.87 26.17 15.44
N ASN A 149 15.01 25.50 15.27
CA ASN A 149 15.11 24.06 15.46
C ASN A 149 15.08 23.75 16.96
N PHE A 150 14.02 23.09 17.44
CA PHE A 150 13.87 22.75 18.85
C PHE A 150 14.07 21.26 19.13
N ALA A 151 14.06 20.40 18.10
CA ALA A 151 14.35 18.99 18.28
C ALA A 151 15.01 18.37 17.06
N THR A 152 16.05 17.59 17.31
CA THR A 152 16.73 16.79 16.29
C THR A 152 16.55 15.31 16.61
N ARG A 153 16.29 14.52 15.57
CA ARG A 153 16.18 13.06 15.64
C ARG A 153 17.01 12.44 14.53
N GLN A 154 17.74 11.39 14.85
CA GLN A 154 18.49 10.61 13.88
C GLN A 154 18.22 9.13 14.14
N ASP A 155 17.67 8.43 13.14
CA ASP A 155 17.47 6.99 13.22
C ASP A 155 18.48 6.27 12.33
N ILE A 156 19.22 5.31 12.90
CA ILE A 156 20.00 4.32 12.17
C ILE A 156 19.24 3.00 12.24
N ASN A 157 18.98 2.37 11.09
CA ASN A 157 18.32 1.07 11.04
C ASN A 157 19.19 0.07 10.30
N VAL A 158 19.25 -1.15 10.82
CA VAL A 158 19.80 -2.31 10.13
C VAL A 158 18.74 -3.38 10.14
N GLY A 159 18.53 -4.04 9.02
CA GLY A 159 17.51 -5.07 8.93
C GLY A 159 17.59 -5.89 7.66
N VAL A 160 16.59 -6.73 7.48
CA VAL A 160 16.43 -7.60 6.31
C VAL A 160 14.98 -7.57 5.87
N ASP A 161 14.77 -7.34 4.58
CA ASP A 161 13.48 -7.54 3.93
C ASP A 161 13.43 -8.92 3.26
N LYS A 162 12.25 -9.53 3.27
CA LYS A 162 11.98 -10.78 2.56
C LYS A 162 10.57 -10.76 1.98
N VAL A 163 10.44 -11.23 0.75
CA VAL A 163 9.15 -11.43 0.08
C VAL A 163 9.03 -12.87 -0.43
N PHE A 164 7.82 -13.39 -0.39
CA PHE A 164 7.40 -14.64 -1.01
C PHE A 164 6.24 -14.34 -1.94
N ASN A 165 6.40 -14.67 -3.21
CA ASN A 165 5.41 -14.43 -4.25
C ASN A 165 4.73 -15.73 -4.67
N PHE A 166 3.41 -15.68 -4.82
CA PHE A 166 2.57 -16.83 -5.15
C PHE A 166 1.60 -16.48 -6.29
N ASP A 167 1.27 -17.49 -7.10
CA ASP A 167 0.26 -17.40 -8.15
C ASP A 167 -1.18 -17.42 -7.59
N GLY A 168 -2.18 -17.41 -8.47
CA GLY A 168 -3.59 -17.45 -8.07
C GLY A 168 -4.06 -18.77 -7.43
N ALA A 169 -3.30 -19.84 -7.62
CA ALA A 169 -3.52 -21.16 -7.01
C ALA A 169 -2.69 -21.37 -5.74
N PHE A 170 -2.01 -20.31 -5.26
CA PHE A 170 -1.15 -20.32 -4.08
C PHE A 170 0.11 -21.20 -4.24
N ASN A 171 0.55 -21.46 -5.47
CA ASN A 171 1.86 -22.05 -5.72
C ASN A 171 2.92 -20.96 -5.65
N ARG A 172 4.07 -21.27 -5.03
CA ARG A 172 5.19 -20.34 -4.99
C ARG A 172 5.72 -20.12 -6.41
N LEU A 173 5.88 -18.86 -6.80
CA LEU A 173 6.47 -18.52 -8.09
C LEU A 173 7.96 -18.88 -8.10
N PRO A 174 8.47 -19.46 -9.21
CA PRO A 174 9.89 -19.73 -9.37
C PRO A 174 10.70 -18.43 -9.29
N LEU A 175 11.95 -18.52 -8.83
CA LEU A 175 12.82 -17.35 -8.68
C LEU A 175 13.05 -16.69 -10.05
N SER A 176 12.91 -15.37 -10.10
CA SER A 176 13.02 -14.56 -11.32
C SER A 176 13.32 -13.10 -10.94
N PRO A 177 13.91 -12.30 -11.84
CA PRO A 177 14.11 -10.85 -11.63
C PRO A 177 12.86 -10.05 -11.26
N ASP A 178 11.66 -10.51 -11.63
CA ASP A 178 10.40 -9.82 -11.35
C ASP A 178 9.21 -10.79 -11.21
N THR A 179 9.23 -11.60 -10.15
CA THR A 179 8.06 -12.40 -9.78
C THR A 179 6.92 -11.54 -9.22
N SER A 180 7.22 -10.33 -8.74
CA SER A 180 6.23 -9.40 -8.19
C SER A 180 5.15 -8.98 -9.19
N SER A 181 5.48 -8.97 -10.49
CA SER A 181 4.56 -8.63 -11.57
C SER A 181 3.54 -9.73 -11.89
N GLU A 182 3.89 -10.98 -11.58
CA GLU A 182 3.08 -12.19 -11.80
C GLU A 182 2.34 -12.63 -10.54
N ALA A 183 2.80 -12.20 -9.36
CA ALA A 183 2.22 -12.55 -8.07
C ALA A 183 0.76 -12.10 -7.94
N VAL A 184 -0.12 -13.03 -7.57
CA VAL A 184 -1.48 -12.74 -7.10
C VAL A 184 -1.45 -12.47 -5.60
N TRP A 185 -0.59 -13.21 -4.87
CA TRP A 185 -0.35 -13.03 -3.45
C TRP A 185 1.13 -12.77 -3.21
N SER A 186 1.44 -11.79 -2.39
CA SER A 186 2.79 -11.56 -1.86
C SER A 186 2.72 -11.50 -0.35
N PHE A 187 3.56 -12.28 0.32
CA PHE A 187 3.75 -12.21 1.77
C PHE A 187 5.16 -11.74 2.04
N GLY A 188 5.29 -10.81 2.96
CA GLY A 188 6.56 -10.20 3.27
C GLY A 188 6.81 -10.08 4.75
N PHE A 189 8.07 -9.92 5.10
CA PHE A 189 8.44 -9.41 6.41
C PHE A 189 9.66 -8.51 6.32
N ASN A 190 9.71 -7.58 7.27
CA ASN A 190 10.85 -6.75 7.57
C ASN A 190 11.21 -6.98 9.03
N ILE A 191 12.46 -7.39 9.29
CA ILE A 191 12.99 -7.53 10.65
C ILE A 191 14.22 -6.64 10.78
N GLY A 192 14.37 -5.98 11.93
CA GLY A 192 15.55 -5.15 12.15
C GLY A 192 15.65 -4.56 13.54
N ALA A 193 16.75 -3.84 13.71
CA ALA A 193 17.05 -3.04 14.87
C ALA A 193 17.17 -1.57 14.46
N GLN A 194 16.76 -0.68 15.36
CA GLN A 194 16.88 0.76 15.22
C GLN A 194 17.62 1.31 16.43
N GLN A 195 18.60 2.16 16.16
CA GLN A 195 19.14 3.09 17.14
C GLN A 195 18.65 4.49 16.83
N ARG A 196 18.07 5.15 17.82
CA ARG A 196 17.55 6.50 17.69
C ARG A 196 18.27 7.45 18.62
N PHE A 197 18.92 8.45 18.03
CA PHE A 197 19.46 9.60 18.72
C PHE A 197 18.42 10.72 18.69
N ARG A 198 18.21 11.37 19.84
CA ARG A 198 17.33 12.52 19.98
C ARG A 198 18.02 13.58 20.81
N ASP A 199 17.65 14.82 20.54
CA ASP A 199 18.02 15.99 21.31
C ASP A 199 16.77 16.90 21.32
N PRO A 200 16.22 17.28 22.50
CA PRO A 200 16.72 17.09 23.87
C PRO A 200 16.32 15.78 24.56
N SER A 201 15.56 14.91 23.88
CA SER A 201 15.09 13.67 24.49
C SER A 201 16.17 12.59 24.57
N PRO A 202 16.10 11.65 25.53
CA PRO A 202 17.03 10.52 25.59
C PRO A 202 17.06 9.67 24.32
N GLN A 203 18.21 9.05 24.09
CA GLN A 203 18.39 8.06 23.02
C GLN A 203 17.61 6.78 23.33
N SER A 204 17.25 6.02 22.29
CA SER A 204 16.45 4.80 22.43
C SER A 204 16.80 3.76 21.38
N HIS A 205 16.67 2.48 21.76
CA HIS A 205 16.83 1.35 20.87
C HIS A 205 15.48 0.67 20.64
N ALA A 206 15.26 0.10 19.47
CA ALA A 206 14.07 -0.70 19.19
C ALA A 206 14.41 -1.91 18.31
N PHE A 207 13.75 -3.02 18.57
CA PHE A 207 13.67 -4.15 17.65
C PHE A 207 12.27 -4.17 17.05
N PHE A 208 12.17 -4.46 15.77
CA PHE A 208 10.89 -4.50 15.07
C PHE A 208 10.79 -5.72 14.17
N PHE A 209 9.57 -6.23 14.06
CA PHE A 209 9.17 -7.25 13.12
C PHE A 209 7.86 -6.80 12.48
N THR A 210 7.90 -6.51 11.19
CA THR A 210 6.78 -5.95 10.43
C THR A 210 6.38 -6.95 9.35
N PRO A 211 5.36 -7.79 9.59
CA PRO A 211 4.81 -8.63 8.54
C PRO A 211 3.98 -7.77 7.56
N SER A 212 3.95 -8.18 6.30
CA SER A 212 3.18 -7.52 5.24
C SER A 212 2.52 -8.53 4.31
N ARG A 213 1.44 -8.09 3.65
CA ARG A 213 0.77 -8.87 2.61
C ARG A 213 0.22 -7.95 1.53
N VAL A 214 0.28 -8.39 0.28
CA VAL A 214 -0.32 -7.72 -0.88
C VAL A 214 -1.14 -8.74 -1.66
N ILE A 215 -2.36 -8.36 -2.03
CA ILE A 215 -3.26 -9.15 -2.88
C ILE A 215 -3.50 -8.35 -4.16
N ARG A 216 -3.15 -8.92 -5.31
CA ARG A 216 -3.35 -8.31 -6.63
C ARG A 216 -4.48 -9.04 -7.37
N HIS A 217 -5.72 -8.59 -7.18
CA HIS A 217 -6.86 -9.22 -7.87
C HIS A 217 -7.03 -8.78 -9.33
N PHE A 218 -6.59 -7.59 -9.72
CA PHE A 218 -7.00 -7.01 -11.01
C PHE A 218 -6.17 -7.47 -12.22
N ARG A 219 -4.86 -7.71 -12.09
CA ARG A 219 -4.01 -8.02 -13.26
C ARG A 219 -4.19 -9.44 -13.80
N ALA A 220 -4.57 -10.39 -12.96
CA ALA A 220 -4.84 -11.76 -13.41
C ALA A 220 -6.05 -11.82 -14.36
N VAL A 221 -7.11 -11.05 -14.03
CA VAL A 221 -8.32 -10.95 -14.85
C VAL A 221 -8.04 -10.23 -16.16
N GLU A 222 -7.27 -9.14 -16.14
CA GLU A 222 -6.93 -8.39 -17.35
C GLU A 222 -6.07 -9.20 -18.34
N ARG A 223 -5.11 -10.00 -17.85
CA ARG A 223 -4.33 -10.91 -18.70
C ARG A 223 -5.18 -12.04 -19.28
N GLN A 224 -6.11 -12.60 -18.51
CA GLN A 224 -7.05 -13.60 -19.04
C GLN A 224 -7.91 -13.00 -20.15
N LEU A 225 -8.39 -11.77 -19.98
CA LEU A 225 -9.15 -11.08 -21.03
C LEU A 225 -8.30 -10.79 -22.27
N GLN A 226 -7.05 -10.34 -22.11
CA GLN A 226 -6.12 -10.15 -23.24
C GLN A 226 -5.73 -11.46 -23.95
N GLN A 227 -5.66 -12.58 -23.23
CA GLN A 227 -5.44 -13.90 -23.86
C GLN A 227 -6.67 -14.38 -24.63
N CYS A 228 -7.89 -14.10 -24.13
CA CYS A 228 -9.12 -14.39 -24.87
C CYS A 228 -9.24 -13.56 -26.16
N ASP A 229 -8.79 -12.30 -26.14
CA ASP A 229 -8.82 -11.42 -27.32
C ASP A 229 -7.77 -11.79 -28.39
N ASN A 230 -6.64 -12.39 -27.99
CA ASN A 230 -5.57 -12.82 -28.90
C ASN A 230 -5.63 -14.30 -29.26
N ALA A 231 -6.66 -15.03 -28.83
CA ALA A 231 -6.88 -16.38 -29.31
C ALA A 231 -7.03 -16.32 -30.84
N PRO A 232 -6.14 -16.97 -31.61
CA PRO A 232 -6.23 -16.94 -33.06
C PRO A 232 -7.63 -17.45 -33.42
N LEU A 233 -8.38 -16.64 -34.18
CA LEU A 233 -9.61 -17.10 -34.82
C LEU A 233 -9.19 -18.32 -35.63
N VAL A 234 -9.44 -19.51 -35.08
CA VAL A 234 -9.24 -20.77 -35.78
C VAL A 234 -10.18 -20.67 -36.96
N ARG A 235 -9.63 -20.28 -38.12
CA ARG A 235 -10.30 -20.41 -39.40
C ARG A 235 -10.49 -21.90 -39.57
N ASP A 236 -11.71 -22.33 -39.30
CA ASP A 236 -12.16 -23.67 -39.56
C ASP A 236 -12.12 -23.86 -41.09
N ASP A 237 -10.96 -24.29 -41.59
CA ASP A 237 -10.69 -24.44 -43.03
C ASP A 237 -11.32 -25.73 -43.60
N ARG A 238 -12.29 -26.29 -42.88
CA ARG A 238 -13.05 -27.46 -43.31
C ARG A 238 -14.50 -27.09 -43.59
N ARG A 239 -14.73 -26.88 -44.89
CA ARG A 239 -15.93 -27.23 -45.69
C ARG A 239 -16.76 -26.05 -46.18
N ARG A 240 -16.69 -25.88 -47.51
CA ARG A 240 -17.82 -25.52 -48.35
C ARG A 240 -19.06 -26.36 -47.95
N LYS A 241 -20.06 -25.74 -47.32
CA LYS A 241 -21.49 -25.97 -47.53
C LYS A 241 -22.30 -24.93 -46.72
N PRO A 242 -23.33 -24.29 -47.32
CA PRO A 242 -24.19 -23.40 -46.58
C PRO A 242 -25.19 -24.23 -45.79
N ALA A 243 -25.08 -24.19 -44.47
CA ALA A 243 -26.14 -24.60 -43.56
C ALA A 243 -26.31 -23.48 -42.54
N GLN A 244 -27.42 -22.79 -42.71
CA GLN A 244 -27.99 -21.85 -41.77
C GLN A 244 -28.46 -22.65 -40.55
N SER A 245 -27.83 -22.44 -39.39
CA SER A 245 -28.45 -22.75 -38.11
C SER A 245 -28.01 -21.74 -37.05
N ASP A 246 -29.00 -20.96 -36.64
CA ASP A 246 -29.02 -20.05 -35.51
C ASP A 246 -28.50 -20.67 -34.20
N LEU A 247 -28.09 -19.76 -33.30
CA LEU A 247 -27.73 -19.94 -31.88
C LEU A 247 -26.25 -20.24 -31.59
N GLY A 248 -25.49 -19.18 -31.25
CA GLY A 248 -24.26 -19.37 -30.46
C GLY A 248 -23.32 -18.18 -30.28
N THR A 249 -23.29 -17.21 -31.21
CA THR A 249 -22.23 -16.17 -31.24
C THR A 249 -22.66 -14.78 -30.73
N HIS A 250 -23.84 -14.66 -30.11
CA HIS A 250 -24.44 -13.36 -29.80
C HIS A 250 -23.92 -12.66 -28.52
N TRP A 251 -23.15 -13.35 -27.67
CA TRP A 251 -22.75 -12.81 -26.36
C TRP A 251 -21.53 -11.88 -26.38
N CYS A 252 -20.51 -12.14 -27.21
CA CYS A 252 -19.30 -11.29 -27.23
C CYS A 252 -19.44 -10.01 -28.06
N ARG A 253 -20.45 -9.90 -28.93
CA ARG A 253 -20.57 -8.76 -29.85
C ARG A 253 -21.34 -7.56 -29.29
N ARG A 254 -22.03 -7.70 -28.16
CA ARG A 254 -23.00 -6.69 -27.67
C ARG A 254 -22.39 -5.63 -26.74
N ILE A 255 -21.10 -5.71 -26.40
CA ILE A 255 -20.41 -4.71 -25.55
C ILE A 255 -19.72 -3.60 -26.39
N ARG A 256 -19.55 -3.79 -27.70
CA ARG A 256 -18.71 -2.90 -28.54
C ARG A 256 -19.43 -1.81 -29.33
N ASP A 257 -20.76 -1.69 -29.31
CA ASP A 257 -21.45 -0.66 -30.11
C ASP A 257 -22.85 -0.30 -29.58
N PRO A 258 -23.00 0.78 -28.78
CA PRO A 258 -24.33 1.27 -28.39
C PRO A 258 -25.05 2.08 -29.50
N GLY A 259 -24.40 2.33 -30.64
CA GLY A 259 -24.85 3.29 -31.65
C GLY A 259 -25.67 2.75 -32.84
N ARG A 260 -25.94 1.45 -32.95
CA ARG A 260 -26.68 0.88 -34.09
C ARG A 260 -27.93 0.11 -33.66
N ILE A 261 -29.03 0.83 -33.52
CA ILE A 261 -30.39 0.28 -33.54
C ILE A 261 -31.00 0.60 -34.91
N PRO A 262 -31.49 -0.37 -35.70
CA PRO A 262 -32.24 -0.06 -36.91
C PRO A 262 -33.61 0.51 -36.53
N ARG A 263 -33.97 1.67 -37.11
CA ARG A 263 -35.35 2.19 -37.08
C ARG A 263 -36.26 1.20 -37.81
N TRP A 264 -37.15 0.56 -37.07
CA TRP A 264 -38.36 -0.06 -37.61
C TRP A 264 -39.53 0.90 -37.40
N SER A 265 -40.10 1.37 -38.51
CA SER A 265 -41.37 2.08 -38.54
C SER A 265 -42.50 1.07 -38.39
N GLY A 266 -43.26 1.17 -37.31
CA GLY A 266 -44.44 0.35 -37.07
C GLY A 266 -45.19 0.85 -35.84
N SER A 267 -46.46 1.14 -36.03
CA SER A 267 -47.34 1.93 -35.19
C SER A 267 -47.60 1.35 -33.79
N GLY A 268 -47.62 2.24 -32.78
CA GLY A 268 -48.51 2.17 -31.62
C GLY A 268 -48.28 1.06 -30.59
N ALA A 269 -47.44 1.32 -29.58
CA ALA A 269 -47.66 0.88 -28.20
C ALA A 269 -46.68 1.59 -27.25
N THR A 270 -47.16 1.82 -26.03
CA THR A 270 -46.57 2.61 -24.94
C THR A 270 -45.17 2.16 -24.47
N VAL A 271 -44.36 3.17 -24.20
CA VAL A 271 -42.96 3.12 -23.72
C VAL A 271 -42.89 2.82 -22.22
N GLY A 272 -42.01 1.90 -21.81
CA GLY A 272 -41.51 1.86 -20.42
C GLY A 272 -40.81 0.56 -19.97
N SER A 273 -39.49 0.65 -19.71
CA SER A 273 -38.78 -0.02 -18.58
C SER A 273 -38.17 -1.44 -18.69
N THR A 274 -37.74 -1.94 -19.85
CA THR A 274 -37.07 -3.27 -19.93
C THR A 274 -35.56 -3.27 -20.18
N GLY A 275 -34.96 -2.16 -20.62
CA GLY A 275 -33.51 -2.07 -20.92
C GLY A 275 -32.61 -2.00 -19.68
N ASP A 276 -33.00 -1.22 -18.67
CA ASP A 276 -32.16 -0.97 -17.49
C ASP A 276 -32.08 -2.15 -16.52
N ARG A 277 -33.05 -3.08 -16.57
CA ARG A 277 -33.07 -4.24 -15.67
C ARG A 277 -32.05 -5.32 -16.04
N LEU A 278 -31.56 -5.35 -17.29
CA LEU A 278 -30.58 -6.36 -17.73
C LEU A 278 -29.14 -5.98 -17.41
N CYS A 279 -28.79 -4.69 -17.49
CA CYS A 279 -27.45 -4.22 -17.06
C CYS A 279 -27.26 -4.32 -15.53
N CYS A 280 -28.31 -4.03 -14.74
CA CYS A 280 -28.24 -4.19 -13.29
C CYS A 280 -28.14 -5.66 -12.84
N ARG A 281 -28.71 -6.60 -13.61
CA ARG A 281 -28.70 -8.03 -13.25
C ARG A 281 -27.33 -8.69 -13.47
N VAL A 282 -26.61 -8.32 -14.52
CA VAL A 282 -25.26 -8.85 -14.80
C VAL A 282 -24.21 -8.27 -13.84
N GLY A 283 -24.35 -6.99 -13.47
CA GLY A 283 -23.51 -6.38 -12.42
C GLY A 283 -23.71 -7.05 -11.05
N MET A 284 -24.95 -7.41 -10.71
CA MET A 284 -25.28 -8.10 -9.47
C MET A 284 -24.73 -9.54 -9.44
N GLU A 285 -24.81 -10.31 -10.53
CA GLU A 285 -24.27 -11.67 -10.55
C GLU A 285 -22.74 -11.72 -10.45
N LEU A 286 -22.03 -10.76 -11.05
CA LEU A 286 -20.58 -10.65 -10.88
C LEU A 286 -20.20 -10.27 -9.44
N VAL A 287 -20.96 -9.35 -8.83
CA VAL A 287 -20.79 -8.97 -7.42
C VAL A 287 -21.10 -10.14 -6.49
N GLU A 288 -22.15 -10.92 -6.75
CA GLU A 288 -22.47 -12.11 -5.95
C GLU A 288 -21.46 -13.24 -6.15
N HIS A 289 -20.95 -13.46 -7.37
CA HIS A 289 -19.89 -14.42 -7.63
C HIS A 289 -18.58 -14.04 -6.91
N LEU A 290 -18.25 -12.75 -6.85
CA LEU A 290 -17.12 -12.23 -6.08
C LEU A 290 -17.36 -12.34 -4.57
N ARG A 291 -18.58 -12.05 -4.09
CA ARG A 291 -18.95 -12.16 -2.67
C ARG A 291 -18.91 -13.60 -2.18
N ALA A 292 -19.33 -14.56 -3.00
CA ALA A 292 -19.30 -15.99 -2.71
C ALA A 292 -17.89 -16.58 -2.68
N ARG A 293 -16.93 -16.04 -3.46
CA ARG A 293 -15.52 -16.49 -3.44
C ARG A 293 -14.67 -15.82 -2.38
N ILE A 294 -14.95 -14.57 -1.99
CA ILE A 294 -14.12 -13.81 -1.04
C ILE A 294 -14.45 -14.17 0.42
N HIS A 295 -15.64 -14.72 0.70
CA HIS A 295 -16.03 -15.10 2.06
C HIS A 295 -16.63 -16.53 2.17
N PRO A 296 -15.85 -17.61 2.00
CA PRO A 296 -16.25 -18.90 2.53
C PRO A 296 -15.86 -18.93 4.02
N MET A 297 -16.85 -19.05 4.91
CA MET A 297 -16.70 -19.28 6.36
C MET A 297 -16.48 -18.04 7.25
N ALA A 298 -17.55 -17.28 7.48
CA ALA A 298 -17.81 -16.70 8.80
C ALA A 298 -19.00 -17.44 9.40
N GLY A 299 -18.73 -18.61 9.98
CA GLY A 299 -19.74 -19.50 10.54
C GLY A 299 -19.22 -20.26 11.75
N ARG A 300 -19.51 -19.71 12.93
CA ARG A 300 -19.63 -20.38 14.25
C ARG A 300 -18.36 -21.00 14.85
N SER A 301 -17.75 -20.27 15.79
CA SER A 301 -17.27 -20.86 17.03
C SER A 301 -17.55 -19.92 18.21
N CYS A 302 -18.52 -20.31 19.04
CA CYS A 302 -18.59 -19.84 20.43
C CYS A 302 -17.41 -20.45 21.17
N PHE A 303 -16.49 -19.62 21.67
CA PHE A 303 -15.60 -20.02 22.76
C PHE A 303 -15.88 -19.11 23.96
N LYS A 304 -16.60 -19.67 24.94
CA LYS A 304 -16.57 -19.21 26.33
C LYS A 304 -15.22 -19.65 26.90
N THR A 305 -14.41 -18.69 27.33
CA THR A 305 -13.41 -18.94 28.37
C THR A 305 -13.31 -17.69 29.23
N GLY A 306 -13.88 -17.78 30.43
CA GLY A 306 -13.53 -16.89 31.52
C GLY A 306 -12.18 -17.29 32.08
N TRP A 307 -11.35 -16.30 32.37
CA TRP A 307 -10.22 -16.44 33.27
C TRP A 307 -10.25 -15.27 34.25
N ARG A 308 -10.40 -15.61 35.53
CA ARG A 308 -10.04 -14.78 36.67
C ARG A 308 -8.55 -15.00 36.92
N PHE A 309 -7.79 -13.92 37.03
CA PHE A 309 -6.76 -13.69 38.05
C PHE A 309 -6.69 -12.18 38.28
#